data_AF-A0ABD1B3Y2-F1
#
_entry.id   AF-A0ABD1B3Y2-F1
#
_cell.length_a   1.000
_cell.length_b   1.000
_cell.length_c   1.000
_cell.angle_alpha   90.00
_cell.angle_beta   90.00
_cell.angle_gamma   90.00
#
_symmetry.space_group_name_H-M   'P 1'
#
loop_
_entity.id
_entity.type
_entity.pdbx_description
1 polymer ?
#
loop_
_entity_poly.entity_id
_entity_poly.type
_entity_poly.pdbx_seq_one_letter_code
_entity_poly.pdbx_strand_id
1 'polypeptide(L)' 'MSINFADAFNFITKVKTKLQNDHAYKSFLDVLNSYRKENKSVAEIYQEVCIIFKDHPDLLVDFSVFLPRNMGEE' A
#
# COMPACT_ATOMS: atom_id res chain seq x y z
N MET A 1 10.26 6.99 14.38
CA MET A 1 9.15 6.13 14.81
C MET A 1 9.13 4.94 13.86
N SER A 2 9.45 3.74 14.34
CA SER A 2 9.39 2.53 13.52
C SER A 2 7.92 2.26 13.19
N ILE A 3 7.58 2.15 11.91
CA ILE A 3 6.26 1.65 11.50
C ILE A 3 6.09 0.29 12.18
N ASN A 4 5.12 0.20 13.09
CA ASN A 4 4.90 -1.04 13.84
C ASN A 4 4.07 -1.99 12.98
N PHE A 5 4.31 -3.30 13.12
CA PHE A 5 3.47 -4.32 12.48
C PHE A 5 1.98 -4.14 12.80
N ALA A 6 1.66 -3.55 13.96
CA ALA A 6 0.30 -3.19 14.34
C ALA A 6 -0.35 -2.18 13.37
N ASP A 7 0.38 -1.14 12.95
CA ASP A 7 -0.14 -0.14 12.01
C ASP A 7 -0.36 -0.75 10.63
N ALA A 8 0.58 -1.57 10.17
CA ALA A 8 0.46 -2.28 8.90
C ALA A 8 -0.72 -3.26 8.92
N PHE A 9 -0.91 -4.00 10.01
CA PHE A 9 -2.04 -4.91 10.17
C PHE A 9 -3.38 -4.17 10.18
N ASN A 10 -3.45 -3.03 10.87
CA ASN A 10 -4.65 -2.21 10.91
C ASN A 10 -4.99 -1.63 9.53
N PHE A 11 -3.96 -1.18 8.78
CA PHE A 11 -4.11 -0.71 7.42
C PHE A 11 -4.62 -1.83 6.48
N ILE A 12 -4.02 -3.01 6.51
CA ILE A 12 -4.46 -4.17 5.71
C ILE A 12 -5.91 -4.54 6.02
N THR A 13 -6.29 -4.52 7.30
CA THR A 13 -7.68 -4.79 7.73
C THR A 13 -8.64 -3.74 7.16
N LYS A 14 -8.27 -2.46 7.24
CA LYS A 14 -9.04 -1.35 6.68
C LYS A 14 -9.22 -1.48 5.16
N VAL A 15 -8.14 -1.80 4.44
CA VAL A 15 -8.15 -2.07 2.99
C VAL A 15 -9.11 -3.22 2.68
N LYS A 16 -9.02 -4.35 3.39
CA LYS A 16 -9.91 -5.50 3.21
C LYS A 16 -11.39 -5.12 3.40
N THR A 17 -11.71 -4.36 4.45
CA THR A 17 -13.08 -3.91 4.72
C THR A 17 -13.58 -2.89 3.69
N LYS A 18 -12.71 -2.02 3.18
CA LYS A 18 -13.08 -0.97 2.22
C LYS A 18 -13.31 -1.50 0.82
N LEU A 19 -12.38 -2.32 0.30
CA LEU A 19 -12.54 -2.86 -1.04
C LEU A 19 -13.69 -3.85 -1.13
N GLN A 20 -14.02 -4.57 -0.05
CA GLN A 20 -15.02 -5.66 0.01
C GLN A 20 -14.88 -6.72 -1.10
N ASN A 21 -13.81 -6.64 -1.87
CA ASN A 21 -13.57 -7.36 -3.10
C ASN A 21 -12.24 -8.09 -2.94
N ASP A 22 -12.35 -9.41 -2.86
CA ASP A 22 -11.23 -10.31 -2.69
C ASP A 22 -10.21 -10.16 -3.83
N HIS A 23 -10.66 -9.84 -5.05
CA HIS A 23 -9.78 -9.71 -6.21
C HIS A 23 -8.81 -8.54 -6.06
N ALA A 24 -9.31 -7.38 -5.65
CA ALA A 24 -8.49 -6.18 -5.51
C ALA A 24 -7.57 -6.25 -4.27
N TYR A 25 -8.04 -6.87 -3.18
CA TYR A 25 -7.19 -7.21 -2.03
C TYR A 25 -6.05 -8.15 -2.41
N LYS A 26 -6.33 -9.16 -3.24
CA LYS A 26 -5.32 -10.13 -3.72
C LYS A 26 -4.28 -9.47 -4.62
N SER A 27 -4.70 -8.57 -5.54
CA SER A 27 -3.77 -7.74 -6.32
C SER A 27 -2.88 -6.89 -5.43
N PHE A 28 -3.42 -6.29 -4.37
CA PHE A 28 -2.62 -5.49 -3.45
C PHE A 28 -1.54 -6.32 -2.74
N LEU A 29 -1.89 -7.53 -2.29
CA LEU A 29 -0.91 -8.45 -1.70
C LEU A 29 0.15 -8.91 -2.69
N ASP A 30 -0.23 -9.13 -3.95
CA ASP A 30 0.70 -9.53 -5.01
C ASP A 30 1.74 -8.43 -5.27
N VAL A 31 1.29 -7.17 -5.36
CA VAL A 31 2.16 -5.99 -5.49
C VAL A 31 3.16 -5.90 -4.31
N LEU A 32 2.68 -6.04 -3.06
CA LEU A 32 3.56 -6.06 -1.88
C LEU A 32 4.54 -7.24 -1.89
N ASN A 33 4.12 -8.38 -2.42
CA ASN A 33 4.97 -9.56 -2.53
C ASN A 33 6.06 -9.35 -3.60
N SER A 34 5.72 -8.75 -4.74
CA SER A 34 6.70 -8.33 -5.77
C SER A 34 7.67 -7.26 -5.25
N TYR A 35 7.23 -6.33 -4.39
CA TYR A 35 8.16 -5.41 -3.71
C TYR A 35 9.26 -6.16 -2.95
N ARG A 36 8.87 -7.17 -2.15
CA ARG A 36 9.81 -7.98 -1.36
C ARG A 36 10.66 -8.93 -2.21
N LYS A 37 10.10 -9.54 -3.24
CA LYS A 37 10.79 -10.54 -4.08
C LYS A 37 11.67 -9.92 -5.14
N GLU A 38 11.17 -8.90 -5.85
CA GLU A 38 11.76 -8.39 -7.08
C GLU A 38 12.49 -7.05 -6.88
N ASN A 39 12.57 -6.52 -5.65
CA ASN A 39 13.11 -5.18 -5.38
C ASN A 39 12.48 -4.12 -6.31
N LYS A 40 11.17 -4.23 -6.58
CA LYS A 40 10.43 -3.19 -7.33
C LYS A 40 10.62 -1.84 -6.65
N SER A 41 10.76 -0.79 -7.46
CA SER A 41 10.88 0.57 -6.95
C SER A 41 9.59 0.99 -6.24
N VAL A 42 9.71 1.77 -5.17
CA VAL A 42 8.56 2.33 -4.43
C VAL A 42 7.60 3.08 -5.37
N ALA A 43 8.14 3.77 -6.38
CA ALA A 43 7.33 4.46 -7.39
C ALA A 43 6.43 3.51 -8.20
N GLU A 44 6.95 2.33 -8.61
CA GLU A 44 6.15 1.35 -9.35
C GLU A 44 5.07 0.72 -8.48
N ILE A 45 5.42 0.38 -7.23
CA ILE A 45 4.46 -0.11 -6.23
C ILE A 45 3.34 0.93 -6.05
N TYR A 46 3.69 2.20 -5.91
CA TYR A 46 2.73 3.27 -5.71
C TYR A 46 1.77 3.40 -6.90
N GLN A 47 2.26 3.28 -8.14
CA GLN A 47 1.40 3.31 -9.33
C GLN A 47 0.42 2.13 -9.38
N GLU A 48 0.87 0.90 -9.08
CA GLU A 48 -0.02 -0.26 -9.05
C GLU A 48 -1.09 -0.12 -7.95
N VAL A 49 -0.68 0.32 -6.76
CA VAL A 49 -1.61 0.58 -5.64
C VAL A 49 -2.60 1.69 -6.01
N CYS A 50 -2.18 2.73 -6.74
CA CYS A 50 -3.05 3.80 -7.23
C CYS A 50 -4.17 3.27 -8.14
N ILE A 51 -3.87 2.30 -9.00
CA ILE A 51 -4.87 1.67 -9.87
C ILE A 51 -5.86 0.83 -9.05
N ILE A 52 -5.36 0.07 -8.06
CA ILE A 52 -6.19 -0.79 -7.19
C ILE A 52 -7.11 0.06 -6.31
N PHE A 53 -6.60 1.17 -5.78
CA PHE A 53 -7.33 2.08 -4.88
C PHE A 53 -7.90 3.31 -5.60
N LYS A 54 -8.07 3.27 -6.92
CA LYS A 54 -8.58 4.41 -7.70
C LYS A 54 -9.93 4.95 -7.20
N ASP A 55 -10.75 4.08 -6.63
CA ASP A 55 -12.09 4.38 -6.07
C ASP A 55 -12.02 4.78 -4.58
N HIS A 56 -10.85 4.66 -3.97
CA HIS A 56 -10.62 4.83 -2.54
C HIS A 56 -9.34 5.66 -2.27
N PRO A 57 -9.35 6.96 -2.60
CA PRO A 57 -8.19 7.84 -2.40
C PRO A 57 -7.74 7.92 -0.93
N ASP A 58 -8.65 7.71 0.04
CA ASP A 58 -8.31 7.64 1.46
C ASP A 58 -7.24 6.56 1.75
N LEU A 59 -7.33 5.40 1.07
CA LEU A 59 -6.39 4.30 1.26
C LEU A 59 -5.01 4.64 0.69
N LEU A 60 -4.94 5.45 -0.38
CA LEU A 60 -3.67 5.89 -0.97
C LEU A 60 -2.93 6.87 -0.07
N VAL A 61 -3.67 7.79 0.55
CA VAL A 61 -3.10 8.75 1.50
C VAL A 61 -2.50 8.01 2.69
N ASP A 62 -3.24 7.07 3.27
CA ASP A 62 -2.74 6.22 4.35
C ASP A 62 -1.51 5.41 3.90
N PHE A 63 -1.54 4.83 2.68
CA PHE A 63 -0.42 4.06 2.14
C PHE A 63 0.86 4.88 1.97
N SER A 64 0.73 6.16 1.62
CA SER A 64 1.85 7.09 1.46
C SER A 64 2.66 7.27 2.75
N VAL A 65 2.01 7.11 3.92
CA VAL A 65 2.65 7.17 5.24
C VAL A 65 3.50 5.91 5.52
N PHE A 66 3.17 4.79 4.87
CA PHE A 66 3.92 3.54 4.98
C PHE A 66 5.17 3.51 4.10
N LEU A 67 5.28 4.44 3.14
CA LEU A 67 6.48 4.57 2.32
C LEU A 67 7.59 5.24 3.12
N PRO A 68 8.84 4.72 3.11
CA PRO A 68 9.96 5.39 3.75
C PRO A 68 10.09 6.77 3.13
N ARG A 69 10.02 7.80 3.98
CA ARG A 69 10.01 9.23 3.63
C ARG A 69 11.32 9.63 2.94
N ASN A 70 11.50 9.25 1.68
CA ASN A 70 12.55 9.75 0.80
C ASN A 70 11.94 10.62 -0.31
N MET A 71 10.81 11.29 -0.03
CA MET A 71 10.10 12.12 -1.02
C MET A 71 9.94 13.59 -0.59
N GLY A 72 10.92 14.15 0.12
CA GLY A 72 11.02 15.60 0.26
C GLY A 72 11.42 16.04 1.66
N GLU A 73 12.72 16.15 1.88
CA GLU A 73 13.27 17.29 2.61
C GLU A 73 14.21 17.98 1.62
N GLU A 74 13.73 19.06 0.99
CA GLU A 74 14.56 20.15 0.46
C GLU A 74 14.34 21.36 1.37
#